data_AF-A0A533XW60-F1
#
_entry.id   AF-A0A533XW60-F1
#
_cell.length_a   1.000
_cell.length_b   1.000
_cell.length_c   1.000
_cell.angle_alpha   90.00
_cell.angle_beta   90.00
_cell.angle_gamma   90.00
#
_symmetry.space_group_name_H-M   'P 1'
#
loop_
_entity.id
_entity.type
_entity.pdbx_description
1 polymer ?
#
loop_
_entity_poly.entity_id
_entity_poly.type
_entity_poly.pdbx_seq_one_letter_code
_entity_poly.pdbx_strand_id
1 'polypeptide(L)'
;MRAPQVFIETFGCQMNEYDTELVRSILKARGYGFTDSADTADVVLLNTCAIRENAHNKVYGRLGLLKPLKEERGLVIGVLGCMAQNLKKDLLAGDALIDVLAGPDSYRALPDLL
;
A
#
# COMPACT_ATOMS: atom_id res chain seq x y z
N MET A 1 -9.08 -11.67 19.29
CA MET A 1 -8.83 -10.52 18.41
C MET A 1 -9.18 -10.91 16.98
N ARG A 2 -9.83 -10.04 16.21
CA ARG A 2 -10.12 -10.31 14.79
C ARG A 2 -8.83 -10.19 13.97
N ALA A 3 -8.73 -10.90 12.85
CA ALA A 3 -7.64 -10.72 11.89
C ALA A 3 -7.64 -9.26 11.35
N PRO A 4 -6.49 -8.57 11.31
CA PRO A 4 -6.38 -7.25 10.68
C PRO A 4 -6.82 -7.34 9.20
N GLN A 5 -7.65 -6.40 8.76
CA GLN A 5 -8.16 -6.37 7.40
C GLN A 5 -7.30 -5.47 6.52
N VAL A 6 -6.90 -5.99 5.35
CA VAL A 6 -6.07 -5.28 4.38
C VAL A 6 -6.90 -4.96 3.14
N PHE A 7 -6.85 -3.70 2.72
CA PHE A 7 -7.34 -3.27 1.42
C PHE A 7 -6.14 -2.98 0.52
N ILE A 8 -6.10 -3.56 -0.68
CA ILE A 8 -5.03 -3.32 -1.66
C ILE A 8 -5.63 -2.66 -2.88
N GLU A 9 -5.09 -1.51 -3.25
CA GLU A 9 -5.47 -0.78 -4.45
C GLU A 9 -4.32 -0.81 -5.45
N THR A 10 -4.55 -1.42 -6.61
CA THR A 10 -3.54 -1.61 -7.64
C THR A 10 -3.65 -0.52 -8.71
N PHE A 11 -2.54 0.19 -8.96
CA PHE A 11 -2.39 1.18 -10.02
C PHE A 11 -1.25 0.78 -10.96
N GLY A 12 -1.56 0.22 -12.13
CA GLY A 12 -0.49 -0.08 -13.08
C GLY A 12 -0.87 -1.08 -14.16
N CYS A 13 -0.01 -2.06 -14.38
CA CYS A 13 -0.15 -3.08 -15.42
C CYS A 13 -0.41 -4.46 -14.82
N GLN A 14 -0.46 -5.48 -15.68
CA GLN A 14 -0.64 -6.88 -15.28
C GLN A 14 0.42 -7.37 -14.28
N MET A 15 1.64 -6.81 -14.30
CA MET A 15 2.64 -7.16 -13.28
C MET A 15 2.23 -6.67 -11.89
N ASN A 16 1.61 -5.48 -11.77
CA ASN A 16 1.13 -5.01 -10.48
C ASN A 16 -0.02 -5.89 -9.94
N GLU A 17 -0.87 -6.44 -10.82
CA GLU A 17 -1.89 -7.41 -10.38
C GLU A 17 -1.25 -8.70 -9.86
N TYR A 18 -0.21 -9.20 -10.55
CA TYR A 18 0.57 -10.34 -10.08
C TYR A 18 1.25 -10.07 -8.74
N ASP A 19 1.86 -8.89 -8.58
CA ASP A 19 2.47 -8.45 -7.33
C ASP A 19 1.44 -8.35 -6.20
N THR A 20 0.23 -7.86 -6.50
CA THR A 20 -0.88 -7.80 -5.54
C THR A 20 -1.28 -9.19 -5.07
N GLU A 21 -1.40 -10.18 -5.96
CA GLU A 21 -1.70 -11.56 -5.58
C GLU A 21 -0.58 -12.21 -4.76
N LEU A 22 0.69 -11.92 -5.10
CA LEU A 22 1.84 -12.36 -4.30
C LEU A 22 1.79 -11.77 -2.88
N VAL A 23 1.57 -10.46 -2.75
CA VAL A 23 1.43 -9.76 -1.47
C VAL A 23 0.26 -10.32 -0.67
N ARG A 24 -0.89 -10.58 -1.32
CA ARG A 24 -2.05 -11.21 -0.69
C ARG A 24 -1.69 -12.56 -0.09
N SER A 25 -0.99 -13.41 -0.85
CA SER A 25 -0.56 -14.73 -0.39
C SER A 25 0.37 -14.63 0.83
N ILE A 26 1.32 -13.69 0.83
CA ILE A 26 2.28 -13.49 1.93
C ILE A 26 1.55 -13.05 3.21
N LEU A 27 0.68 -12.05 3.12
CA LEU A 27 -0.04 -11.52 4.28
C LEU A 27 -1.07 -12.52 4.80
N LYS A 28 -1.76 -13.26 3.92
CA LYS A 28 -2.68 -14.34 4.33
C LYS A 28 -1.97 -15.42 5.13
N ALA A 29 -0.76 -15.80 4.74
CA ALA A 29 0.05 -16.77 5.48
C ALA A 29 0.45 -16.27 6.90
N ARG A 30 0.37 -14.96 7.15
CA ARG A 30 0.62 -14.32 8.44
C ARG A 30 -0.67 -13.96 9.20
N GLY A 31 -1.84 -14.39 8.70
CA GLY A 31 -3.13 -14.25 9.40
C GLY A 31 -3.90 -12.96 9.12
N TYR A 32 -3.50 -12.17 8.12
CA TYR A 32 -4.27 -11.02 7.67
C TYR A 32 -5.51 -11.45 6.87
N GLY A 33 -6.60 -10.71 7.03
CA GLY A 33 -7.78 -10.78 6.17
C GLY A 33 -7.76 -9.71 5.08
N PHE A 34 -8.67 -9.81 4.12
CA PHE A 34 -8.81 -8.85 3.03
C PHE A 34 -10.23 -8.32 2.96
N THR A 35 -10.33 -7.03 2.64
CA THR A 35 -11.59 -6.33 2.41
C THR A 35 -11.52 -5.58 1.08
N ASP A 36 -12.69 -5.34 0.49
CA ASP A 36 -12.85 -4.57 -0.75
C ASP A 36 -13.08 -3.06 -0.49
N SER A 37 -13.07 -2.63 0.78
CA SER A 37 -13.28 -1.23 1.17
C SER A 37 -12.23 -0.75 2.17
N ALA A 38 -11.59 0.38 1.85
CA ALA A 38 -10.69 1.08 2.75
C ALA A 38 -11.36 1.45 4.09
N ASP A 39 -12.65 1.76 4.09
CA ASP A 39 -13.43 2.15 5.28
C ASP A 39 -13.53 1.05 6.33
N THR A 40 -13.31 -0.20 5.94
CA THR A 40 -13.34 -1.36 6.85
C THR A 40 -11.96 -1.96 7.08
N ALA A 41 -10.94 -1.44 6.42
CA ALA A 41 -9.56 -1.88 6.52
C ALA A 41 -8.89 -1.33 7.77
N ASP A 42 -7.91 -2.08 8.27
CA ASP A 42 -6.93 -1.66 9.27
C ASP A 42 -5.61 -1.25 8.57
N VAL A 43 -5.36 -1.79 7.37
CA VAL A 43 -4.19 -1.48 6.51
C VAL A 43 -4.66 -1.19 5.07
N VAL A 44 -4.16 -0.11 4.47
CA VAL A 44 -4.31 0.18 3.04
C VAL A 44 -2.96 0.11 2.33
N LEU A 45 -2.88 -0.68 1.25
CA LEU A 45 -1.66 -0.82 0.44
C LEU A 45 -1.92 -0.31 -0.98
N LEU A 46 -1.18 0.72 -1.41
CA LEU A 46 -1.25 1.27 -2.76
C LEU A 46 -0.13 0.66 -3.60
N ASN A 47 -0.43 -0.31 -4.47
CA ASN A 47 0.55 -0.96 -5.33
C ASN A 47 0.66 -0.24 -6.67
N THR A 48 1.80 0.38 -6.95
CA THR A 48 1.94 1.33 -8.07
C THR A 48 3.24 1.16 -8.88
N CYS A 49 3.16 1.39 -10.19
CA CYS A 49 4.32 1.42 -11.08
C CYS A 49 5.02 2.80 -11.09
N ALA A 50 6.33 2.82 -11.35
CA ALA A 50 7.11 4.07 -11.41
C ALA A 50 7.10 4.77 -12.78
N ILE A 51 6.61 4.09 -13.84
CA ILE A 51 6.97 4.44 -15.23
C ILE A 51 5.92 5.34 -15.90
N ARG A 52 4.72 5.48 -15.31
CA ARG A 52 3.63 6.26 -15.92
C ARG A 52 3.58 7.67 -15.29
N GLU A 53 3.61 8.71 -16.12
CA GLU A 53 3.50 10.14 -15.71
C GLU A 53 2.31 10.40 -14.77
N ASN A 54 1.22 9.65 -14.90
CA ASN A 54 0.01 9.83 -14.08
C ASN A 54 -0.05 8.98 -12.80
N ALA A 55 0.90 8.05 -12.57
CA ALA A 55 0.88 7.21 -11.38
C ALA A 55 1.12 8.04 -10.11
N HIS A 56 2.02 9.02 -10.18
CA HIS A 56 2.36 9.90 -9.06
C HIS A 56 1.13 10.68 -8.55
N ASN A 57 0.47 11.40 -9.45
CA ASN A 57 -0.72 12.21 -9.11
C ASN A 57 -1.86 11.37 -8.54
N LYS A 58 -2.06 10.14 -9.04
CA LYS A 58 -3.06 9.21 -8.52
C LYS A 58 -2.76 8.78 -7.09
N VAL A 59 -1.50 8.44 -6.79
CA VAL A 59 -1.10 8.04 -5.43
C VAL A 59 -1.27 9.21 -4.47
N TYR A 60 -0.79 10.41 -4.79
CA TYR A 60 -0.99 11.58 -3.91
C TYR A 60 -2.47 11.94 -3.72
N GLY A 61 -3.26 11.92 -4.80
CA GLY A 61 -4.70 12.13 -4.71
C GLY A 61 -5.35 11.10 -3.78
N ARG A 62 -4.93 9.84 -3.86
CA ARG A 62 -5.44 8.78 -3.00
C ARG A 62 -4.99 8.92 -1.55
N LEU A 63 -3.74 9.29 -1.29
CA LEU A 63 -3.23 9.59 0.04
C LEU A 63 -4.02 10.72 0.70
N GLY A 64 -4.34 11.78 -0.05
CA GLY A 64 -5.20 12.86 0.42
C GLY A 64 -6.60 12.40 0.84
N LEU A 65 -7.20 11.43 0.12
CA LEU A 65 -8.49 10.83 0.48
C LEU A 65 -8.42 9.91 1.70
N LEU A 66 -7.28 9.29 1.96
CA LEU A 66 -7.07 8.39 3.10
C LEU A 66 -6.67 9.13 4.37
N LYS A 67 -6.21 10.38 4.27
CA LYS A 67 -5.80 11.20 5.41
C LYS A 67 -6.84 11.28 6.53
N PRO A 68 -8.11 11.66 6.27
CA PRO A 68 -9.11 11.74 7.34
C PRO A 68 -9.35 10.38 8.00
N LEU A 69 -9.36 9.31 7.20
CA LEU A 69 -9.56 7.95 7.68
C LEU A 69 -8.41 7.48 8.59
N LYS A 70 -7.18 7.87 8.26
CA LYS A 70 -6.01 7.64 9.10
C LYS A 70 -6.06 8.42 10.41
N GLU A 71 -6.42 9.69 10.36
CA GLU A 71 -6.53 10.53 11.57
C GLU A 71 -7.64 10.05 12.51
N GLU A 72 -8.75 9.54 11.97
CA GLU A 72 -9.88 9.04 12.77
C GLU A 72 -9.63 7.66 13.37
N ARG A 73 -9.07 6.73 12.60
CA ARG A 73 -9.02 5.29 12.95
C ARG A 73 -7.62 4.74 13.20
N GLY A 74 -6.57 5.52 12.98
CA GLY A 74 -5.19 5.05 13.05
C GLY A 74 -4.84 4.08 11.92
N LEU A 75 -5.39 4.31 10.72
CA LEU A 75 -5.15 3.47 9.54
C LEU A 75 -3.66 3.42 9.18
N VAL A 76 -3.13 2.21 8.94
CA VAL A 76 -1.79 2.02 8.40
C VAL A 76 -1.83 2.15 6.88
N ILE A 77 -0.97 3.00 6.30
CA ILE A 77 -0.89 3.24 4.86
C ILE A 77 0.48 2.82 4.35
N GLY A 78 0.50 1.89 3.39
CA GLY A 78 1.70 1.46 2.68
C GLY A 78 1.66 1.77 1.19
N VAL A 79 2.80 2.11 0.60
CA VAL A 79 2.98 2.20 -0.86
C VAL A 79 3.93 1.11 -1.33
N LEU A 80 3.51 0.36 -2.34
CA LEU A 80 4.19 -0.80 -2.89
C LEU A 80 4.61 -0.59 -4.34
N GLY A 81 5.55 -1.42 -4.80
CA GLY A 81 5.93 -1.50 -6.21
C GLY A 81 7.10 -0.59 -6.58
N CYS A 82 7.41 -0.53 -7.87
CA CYS A 82 8.60 0.18 -8.36
C CYS A 82 8.62 1.65 -7.96
N MET A 83 7.45 2.28 -7.79
CA MET A 83 7.37 3.67 -7.33
C MET A 83 7.93 3.83 -5.92
N ALA A 84 7.59 2.91 -5.00
CA ALA A 84 8.10 2.92 -3.63
C ALA A 84 9.63 2.76 -3.56
N GLN A 85 10.22 2.08 -4.55
CA GLN A 85 11.67 1.92 -4.66
C GLN A 85 12.35 3.16 -5.25
N ASN A 86 11.83 3.69 -6.36
CA ASN A 86 12.47 4.78 -7.11
C ASN A 86 12.24 6.16 -6.49
N LEU A 87 11.05 6.41 -5.94
CA LEU A 87 10.62 7.71 -5.43
C LEU A 87 10.58 7.75 -3.90
N LYS A 88 11.31 6.82 -3.26
CA LYS A 88 11.37 6.69 -1.80
C LYS A 88 11.69 8.00 -1.11
N LYS A 89 12.65 8.77 -1.63
CA LYS A 89 13.08 10.04 -1.03
C LYS A 89 12.00 11.11 -1.12
N ASP A 90 11.34 11.22 -2.26
CA ASP A 90 10.29 12.23 -2.50
C ASP A 90 9.03 11.90 -1.70
N LEU A 91 8.67 10.62 -1.61
CA LEU A 91 7.55 10.14 -0.78
C LEU A 91 7.81 10.36 0.72
N LEU A 92 9.02 10.04 1.21
CA LEU A 92 9.40 10.25 2.61
C LEU A 92 9.54 11.72 2.99
N ALA A 93 9.98 12.58 2.06
CA ALA A 93 10.11 14.01 2.31
C ALA A 93 8.78 14.76 2.19
N GLY A 94 7.86 14.26 1.36
CA GLY A 94 6.64 14.96 0.98
C GLY A 94 5.39 14.56 1.76
N ASP A 95 5.31 13.35 2.32
CA ASP A 95 4.04 12.84 2.86
C ASP A 95 4.18 12.05 4.17
N ALA A 96 3.85 12.70 5.29
CA ALA A 96 3.83 12.09 6.62
C ALA A 96 2.74 11.02 6.79
N LEU A 97 1.89 10.81 5.78
CA LEU A 97 0.81 9.81 5.83
C LEU A 97 1.31 8.39 5.57
N ILE A 98 2.47 8.19 4.97
CA ILE A 98 2.95 6.87 4.57
C ILE A 98 3.74 6.23 5.73
N ASP A 99 3.28 5.07 6.21
CA ASP A 99 3.96 4.29 7.26
C ASP A 99 4.96 3.30 6.67
N VAL A 100 4.62 2.71 5.52
CA VAL A 100 5.37 1.61 4.93
C VAL A 100 5.68 1.87 3.46
N LEU A 101 6.94 1.66 3.07
CA LEU A 101 7.38 1.66 1.68
C LEU A 101 8.08 0.34 1.38
N ALA A 102 7.56 -0.40 0.40
CA ALA A 102 8.19 -1.66 -0.04
C ALA A 102 8.25 -1.76 -1.56
N GLY A 103 9.46 -1.85 -2.08
CA GLY A 103 9.69 -2.21 -3.48
C GLY A 103 9.41 -3.70 -3.74
N PRO A 104 9.38 -4.13 -5.01
CA PRO A 104 9.13 -5.53 -5.39
C PRO A 104 10.04 -6.55 -4.70
N ASP A 105 11.30 -6.16 -4.48
CA ASP A 105 12.30 -7.01 -3.81
C ASP A 105 12.05 -7.20 -2.31
N SER A 106 11.12 -6.43 -1.72
CA SER A 106 10.89 -6.37 -0.27
C SER A 106 9.52 -6.89 0.17
N TYR A 107 8.68 -7.40 -0.73
CA TYR A 107 7.33 -7.87 -0.36
C TYR A 107 7.32 -8.97 0.69
N ARG A 108 8.36 -9.81 0.74
CA ARG A 108 8.49 -10.87 1.76
C ARG A 108 8.69 -10.33 3.17
N ALA A 109 9.25 -9.12 3.30
CA ALA A 109 9.44 -8.45 4.58
C ALA A 109 8.21 -7.63 5.00
N LEU A 110 7.22 -7.47 4.12
CA LEU A 110 6.04 -6.64 4.38
C LEU A 110 5.30 -6.99 5.69
N PRO A 111 5.12 -8.27 6.08
CA PRO A 111 4.47 -8.59 7.34
C PRO A 111 5.23 -8.16 8.59
N ASP A 112 6.54 -7.95 8.49
CA ASP A 112 7.37 -7.52 9.62
C ASP A 112 7.47 -5.98 9.66
N LEU A 113 6.98 -5.29 8.62
CA LEU A 113 6.89 -3.83 8.52
C LEU A 113 5.49 -3.29 8.89
N LEU A 114 4.48 -4.17 9.00
CA LEU A 114 3.08 -3.87 9.30
C LEU A 114 2.73 -4.31 10.73
#